data_AF-A0A1H6U667-F1
#
_entry.id   AF-A0A1H6U667-F1
#
_cell.length_a   1.000
_cell.length_b   1.000
_cell.length_c   1.000
_cell.angle_alpha   90.00
_cell.angle_beta   90.00
_cell.angle_gamma   90.00
#
_symmetry.space_group_name_H-M   'P 1'
#
loop_
_entity.id
_entity.type
_entity.pdbx_description
1 polymer ?
#
loop_
_entity_poly.entity_id
_entity_poly.type
_entity_poly.pdbx_seq_one_letter_code
_entity_poly.pdbx_strand_id
1 'polypeptide(L)' 'MKTILITGASIGKETAKLFHAKGWNVIATMRNPENEAEFGEL' A
#
# COMPACT_ATOMS: atom_id res chain seq x y z
N MET A 1 7.97 -12.57 -9.65
CA MET A 1 7.37 -11.34 -9.09
C MET A 1 6.23 -11.76 -8.17
N LYS A 2 6.20 -11.29 -6.93
CA LYS A 2 5.14 -11.63 -5.96
C LYS A 2 4.14 -10.48 -5.89
N THR A 3 2.86 -10.79 -5.69
CA THR A 3 1.78 -9.80 -5.60
C THR A 3 1.07 -9.94 -4.25
N ILE A 4 0.74 -8.83 -3.62
CA ILE A 4 0.00 -8.78 -2.36
C ILE A 4 -1.15 -7.77 -2.45
N LEU A 5 -2.32 -8.16 -1.93
CA LEU A 5 -3.47 -7.28 -1.73
C LEU A 5 -3.55 -6.92 -0.25
N ILE A 6 -3.48 -5.62 0.06
CA ILE A 6 -3.63 -5.08 1.41
C ILE A 6 -4.97 -4.33 1.46
N THR A 7 -5.86 -4.78 2.34
CA THR A 7 -7.11 -4.08 2.64
C THR A 7 -6.95 -3.28 3.93
N GLY A 8 -7.64 -2.15 4.06
CA GLY A 8 -7.49 -1.28 5.23
C GLY A 8 -6.12 -0.60 5.30
N ALA A 9 -5.56 -0.22 4.14
CA ALA A 9 -4.25 0.39 4.03
C ALA A 9 -4.11 1.75 4.76
N SER A 10 -5.22 2.34 5.22
CA SER A 10 -5.23 3.48 6.15
C SER A 10 -4.56 3.18 7.50
N ILE A 11 -4.48 1.91 7.89
CA ILE A 11 -3.71 1.43 9.06
C ILE A 11 -2.52 0.58 8.59
N GLY A 12 -2.65 -0.07 7.43
CA GLY A 12 -1.63 -0.90 6.81
C GLY A 12 -0.55 -0.16 6.01
N LYS A 13 -0.42 1.17 6.11
CA LYS A 13 0.51 1.98 5.29
C LYS A 13 1.96 1.48 5.35
N GLU A 14 2.48 1.29 6.55
CA GLU A 14 3.85 0.79 6.74
C GLU A 14 4.04 -0.62 6.19
N THR A 15 2.98 -1.43 6.22
CA THR A 15 3.00 -2.75 5.59
C THR A 15 3.08 -2.64 4.07
N ALA A 16 2.31 -1.74 3.45
CA ALA A 16 2.38 -1.50 2.01
C ALA A 16 3.78 -1.02 1.58
N LYS A 17 4.34 -0.04 2.29
CA LYS A 17 5.72 0.46 2.06
C LYS A 17 6.76 -0.65 2.21
N LEU A 18 6.67 -1.47 3.25
CA LEU A 18 7.59 -2.57 3.50
C LEU A 18 7.61 -3.59 2.34
N PHE A 19 6.44 -3.96 1.82
CA PHE A 19 6.37 -4.96 0.74
C PHE A 19 6.74 -4.36 -0.63
N HIS A 20 6.41 -3.09 -0.86
CA HIS A 20 6.88 -2.37 -2.04
C HIS A 20 8.42 -2.32 -2.06
N ALA A 21 9.05 -1.93 -0.95
CA ALA A 21 10.52 -1.90 -0.81
C ALA A 21 11.19 -3.28 -0.99
N LYS A 22 10.45 -4.38 -0.79
CA LYS A 22 10.91 -5.75 -1.07
C LYS A 22 10.76 -6.15 -2.55
N GLY A 23 10.30 -5.26 -3.42
CA GLY A 23 10.09 -5.50 -4.85
C GLY A 23 8.83 -6.31 -5.16
N TRP A 24 7.82 -6.27 -4.28
CA TRP A 24 6.53 -6.92 -4.54
C TRP A 24 5.59 -5.96 -5.26
N ASN A 25 4.70 -6.50 -6.09
CA ASN A 25 3.57 -5.74 -6.62
C ASN A 25 2.53 -5.58 -5.51
N VAL A 26 2.33 -4.36 -5.02
CA VAL A 26 1.44 -4.08 -3.89
C VAL A 26 0.17 -3.42 -4.41
N ILE A 27 -0.97 -4.05 -4.14
CA ILE A 27 -2.29 -3.47 -4.37
C ILE A 27 -2.87 -3.13 -3.01
N ALA A 28 -3.16 -1.86 -2.74
CA ALA A 28 -3.62 -1.40 -1.44
C ALA A 28 -4.97 -0.68 -1.57
N THR A 29 -5.92 -0.97 -0.67
CA THR A 29 -7.24 -0.32 -0.65
C THR A 29 -7.56 0.26 0.73
N MET A 30 -8.24 1.41 0.74
CA MET A 30 -8.71 2.09 1.94
C MET A 30 -9.99 2.88 1.64
N ARG A 31 -10.72 3.33 2.66
CA ARG A 31 -12.00 4.04 2.47
C ARG A 31 -11.83 5.45 1.91
N ASN A 32 -10.80 6.16 2.37
CA ASN A 32 -10.51 7.55 2.04
C ASN A 32 -9.06 7.70 1.56
N PRO A 33 -8.75 7.27 0.32
CA PRO A 33 -7.38 7.34 -0.23
C PRO A 33 -6.84 8.77 -0.31
N GLU A 34 -7.71 9.78 -0.39
CA GLU A 34 -7.35 11.20 -0.43
C GLU A 34 -6.63 11.70 0.83
N ASN A 35 -6.80 11.01 1.97
CA ASN A 35 -6.15 11.38 3.23
C ASN A 35 -4.68 10.96 3.28
N GLU A 36 -4.22 10.17 2.31
CA GLU A 36 -2.90 9.56 2.24
C GLU A 36 -2.20 9.92 0.92
N ALA A 37 -1.83 11.19 0.77
CA ALA A 37 -1.23 11.74 -0.46
C ALA A 37 0.08 11.04 -0.87
N GLU A 38 0.80 10.44 0.08
CA GLU A 38 2.08 9.74 -0.17
C GLU A 38 1.93 8.39 -0.90
N PHE A 39 0.72 7.85 -1.04
CA PHE A 39 0.51 6.55 -1.71
C PHE A 39 0.62 6.63 -3.23
N GLY A 40 0.49 7.82 -3.83
CA GLY A 40 0.58 7.99 -5.28
C GLY A 40 1.99 7.82 -5.86
N GLU A 41 3.02 7.79 -5.01
CA GLU A 41 4.43 7.72 -5.40
C GLU A 41 5.06 6.32 -5.17
N LEU A 42 4.26 5.35 -4.67
CA LEU A 42 4.63 3.94 -4.49
C LEU A 42 4.19 3.10 -5.71
#